data_AF-A0A1C5PQ48-F1
#
_entry.id   AF-A0A1C5PQ48-F1
#
_cell.length_a   1.000
_cell.length_b   1.000
_cell.length_c   1.000
_cell.angle_alpha   90.00
_cell.angle_beta   90.00
_cell.angle_gamma   90.00
#
_symmetry.space_group_name_H-M   'P 1'
#
loop_
_entity.id
_entity.type
_entity.pdbx_description
1 polymer ?
#
loop_
_entity_poly.entity_id
_entity_poly.type
_entity_poly.pdbx_seq_one_letter_code
_entity_poly.pdbx_strand_id
1 'polypeptide(L)'
;MNQKKQELDAVQSERSQYMATAQRIGEIYDRLAQNKATVREKRDALNSFKDDEYAWFVGTQYDEAYRGSVQTVVGSYDTLIKLLDTNLDMLNNERRRYENKAYECDGLIGVLERGINYLGRSIQNLIN
;
A
#
# COMPACT_ATOMS: atom_id res chain seq x y z
N MET A 1 14.71 -6.14 38.07
CA MET A 1 15.28 -5.50 36.88
C MET A 1 15.03 -6.28 35.58
N ASN A 2 14.95 -7.62 35.62
CA ASN A 2 14.81 -8.47 34.43
C ASN A 2 13.46 -8.34 33.68
N GLN A 3 12.34 -8.22 34.41
CA GLN A 3 11.01 -8.24 33.81
C GLN A 3 10.70 -7.01 32.93
N LYS A 4 10.97 -5.79 33.41
CA LYS A 4 10.76 -4.57 32.61
C LYS A 4 11.63 -4.49 31.36
N LYS A 5 12.83 -5.09 31.42
CA LYS A 5 13.72 -5.18 30.28
C LYS A 5 13.20 -6.18 29.25
N GLN A 6 12.71 -7.33 29.70
CA GLN A 6 12.01 -8.30 28.84
C GLN A 6 10.75 -7.71 28.19
N GLU A 7 9.96 -6.92 28.94
CA GLU A 7 8.80 -6.20 28.39
C GLU A 7 9.23 -5.16 27.33
N LEU A 8 10.31 -4.41 27.57
CA LEU A 8 10.85 -3.47 26.60
C LEU A 8 11.29 -4.16 25.31
N ASP A 9 12.05 -5.25 25.43
CA ASP A 9 12.53 -6.03 24.29
C ASP A 9 11.34 -6.62 23.48
N ALA A 10 10.28 -7.05 24.16
CA ALA A 10 9.07 -7.56 23.52
C ALA A 10 8.33 -6.47 22.71
N VAL A 11 8.12 -5.28 23.29
CA VAL A 11 7.45 -4.16 22.59
C VAL A 11 8.30 -3.65 21.42
N GLN A 12 9.63 -3.64 21.54
CA GLN A 12 10.53 -3.29 20.44
C GLN A 12 10.46 -4.30 19.28
N SER A 13 10.36 -5.60 19.61
CA SER A 13 10.17 -6.65 18.61
C SER A 13 8.83 -6.50 17.90
N GLU A 14 7.74 -6.26 18.65
CA GLU A 14 6.40 -6.06 18.09
C GLU A 14 6.36 -4.84 17.15
N ARG A 15 6.92 -3.70 17.57
CA ARG A 15 7.07 -2.51 16.72
C ARG A 15 7.76 -2.84 15.40
N SER A 16 8.87 -3.59 15.47
CA SER A 16 9.66 -3.95 14.30
C SER A 16 8.87 -4.84 13.33
N GLN A 17 8.04 -5.75 13.86
CA GLN A 17 7.14 -6.59 13.05
C GLN A 17 6.05 -5.78 12.36
N TYR A 18 5.45 -4.80 13.04
CA TYR A 18 4.47 -3.90 12.43
C TYR A 18 5.08 -3.06 11.31
N MET A 19 6.27 -2.49 11.52
CA MET A 19 6.98 -1.74 10.48
C MET A 19 7.35 -2.62 9.28
N ALA A 20 7.86 -3.83 9.51
CA ALA A 20 8.16 -4.77 8.44
C ALA A 20 6.90 -5.16 7.64
N THR A 21 5.75 -5.29 8.31
CA THR A 21 4.47 -5.58 7.67
C THR A 21 4.01 -4.40 6.82
N ALA A 22 4.08 -3.17 7.34
CA ALA A 22 3.78 -1.95 6.59
C ALA A 22 4.67 -1.83 5.34
N GLN A 23 5.97 -2.11 5.46
CA GLN A 23 6.89 -2.10 4.33
C GLN A 23 6.48 -3.10 3.24
N ARG A 24 6.16 -4.34 3.61
CA ARG A 24 5.69 -5.36 2.64
C ARG A 24 4.40 -4.94 1.93
N ILE A 25 3.46 -4.30 2.64
CA ILE A 25 2.26 -3.75 2.02
C ILE A 25 2.62 -2.64 1.02
N GLY A 26 3.59 -1.78 1.35
CA GLY A 26 4.14 -0.78 0.43
C GLY A 26 4.71 -1.39 -0.85
N GLU A 27 5.50 -2.45 -0.74
CA GLU A 27 6.06 -3.15 -1.91
C GLU A 27 4.96 -3.76 -2.82
N ILE A 28 3.89 -4.30 -2.22
CA ILE A 28 2.73 -4.80 -2.97
C ILE A 28 1.97 -3.64 -3.65
N TYR A 29 1.79 -2.53 -2.94
CA TYR A 29 1.17 -1.31 -3.47
C TYR A 29 1.92 -0.82 -4.71
N ASP A 30 3.26 -0.70 -4.64
CA ASP A 30 4.08 -0.20 -5.73
C ASP A 30 3.96 -1.09 -6.98
N ARG A 31 3.99 -2.41 -6.80
CA ARG A 31 3.77 -3.37 -7.90
C ARG A 31 2.38 -3.24 -8.51
N LEU A 32 1.35 -3.05 -7.69
CA LEU A 32 -0.02 -2.89 -8.19
C LEU A 32 -0.19 -1.55 -8.93
N ALA A 33 0.48 -0.50 -8.48
CA ALA A 33 0.49 0.81 -9.14
C ALA A 33 1.18 0.73 -10.52
N GLN A 34 2.28 0.00 -10.63
CA GLN A 34 2.94 -0.28 -11.90
C GLN A 34 2.03 -1.06 -12.85
N ASN A 35 1.39 -2.13 -12.37
CA ASN A 35 0.43 -2.89 -13.18
C ASN A 35 -0.72 -2.00 -13.69
N LYS A 36 -1.24 -1.10 -12.84
CA LYS A 36 -2.27 -0.14 -13.23
C LYS A 36 -1.79 0.82 -14.32
N ALA A 37 -0.53 1.28 -14.25
CA ALA A 37 0.06 2.11 -15.30
C ALA A 37 0.09 1.36 -16.65
N THR A 38 0.54 0.10 -16.65
CA THR A 38 0.51 -0.75 -17.86
C THR A 38 -0.91 -0.95 -18.40
N VAL A 39 -1.91 -1.19 -17.52
CA VAL A 39 -3.32 -1.30 -17.93
C VAL A 39 -3.82 -0.01 -18.59
N ARG A 40 -3.45 1.16 -18.04
CA ARG A 40 -3.78 2.47 -18.63
C ARG A 40 -3.14 2.65 -20.00
N GLU A 41 -1.87 2.32 -20.15
CA GLU A 41 -1.18 2.40 -21.45
C GLU A 41 -1.86 1.54 -22.51
N LYS A 42 -2.29 0.31 -22.15
CA LYS A 42 -3.02 -0.57 -23.08
C LYS A 42 -4.41 -0.02 -23.43
N ARG A 43 -5.12 0.55 -22.45
CA ARG A 43 -6.41 1.22 -22.66
C ARG A 43 -6.25 2.39 -23.62
N ASP A 44 -5.24 3.22 -23.41
CA ASP A 44 -4.96 4.41 -24.24
C ASP A 44 -4.60 4.00 -25.67
N ALA A 45 -3.72 3.00 -25.84
CA ALA A 45 -3.38 2.47 -27.16
C ALA A 45 -4.61 1.93 -27.92
N LEU A 46 -5.49 1.21 -27.23
CA LEU A 46 -6.73 0.71 -27.82
C LEU A 46 -7.68 1.85 -28.21
N ASN A 47 -7.75 2.90 -27.39
CA ASN A 47 -8.59 4.05 -27.67
C ASN A 47 -8.05 4.87 -28.86
N SER A 48 -6.73 5.03 -28.98
CA SER A 48 -6.11 5.64 -30.16
C SER A 48 -6.37 4.82 -31.42
N PHE A 49 -6.20 3.50 -31.36
CA PHE A 49 -6.45 2.60 -32.48
C PHE A 49 -7.90 2.65 -33.00
N LYS A 50 -8.87 2.96 -32.13
CA LYS A 50 -10.28 3.17 -32.50
C LYS A 50 -10.47 4.41 -33.39
N ASP A 51 -9.63 5.42 -33.21
CA ASP A 51 -9.76 6.73 -33.86
C ASP A 51 -8.84 6.86 -35.09
N ASP A 52 -7.99 5.86 -35.36
CA ASP A 52 -7.21 5.78 -36.60
C ASP A 52 -8.11 5.51 -37.81
N GLU A 53 -7.92 6.25 -38.91
CA GLU A 53 -8.63 6.01 -40.16
C GLU A 53 -7.92 4.96 -41.03
N TYR A 54 -8.62 3.88 -41.37
CA TYR A 54 -8.10 2.83 -42.26
C TYR A 54 -8.79 2.92 -43.62
N ALA A 55 -8.03 3.26 -44.66
CA ALA A 55 -8.56 3.47 -46.03
C ALA A 55 -9.33 2.26 -46.61
N TRP A 56 -9.08 1.05 -46.10
CA TRP A 56 -9.72 -0.20 -46.51
C TRP A 56 -10.90 -0.61 -45.61
N PHE A 57 -11.19 0.14 -44.55
CA PHE A 57 -12.13 -0.23 -43.50
C PHE A 57 -13.10 0.94 -43.23
N VAL A 58 -14.18 0.99 -44.01
CA VAL A 58 -15.15 2.10 -44.04
C VAL A 58 -16.59 1.57 -44.11
N GLY A 59 -17.55 2.38 -43.68
CA GLY A 59 -18.99 2.08 -43.73
C GLY A 59 -19.56 1.50 -42.43
N THR A 60 -20.81 1.05 -42.45
CA THR A 60 -21.56 0.62 -41.25
C THR A 60 -20.91 -0.53 -40.46
N GLN A 61 -20.15 -1.43 -41.12
CA GLN A 61 -19.38 -2.45 -40.39
C GLN A 61 -18.23 -1.87 -39.56
N TYR A 62 -17.64 -0.76 -40.02
CA TYR A 62 -16.61 -0.04 -39.29
C TYR A 62 -17.21 0.74 -38.11
N ASP A 63 -18.24 1.54 -38.39
CA ASP A 63 -18.79 2.50 -37.43
C ASP A 63 -19.56 1.85 -36.28
N GLU A 64 -20.35 0.80 -36.55
CA GLU A 64 -21.21 0.20 -35.52
C GLU A 64 -20.60 -1.05 -34.88
N ALA A 65 -20.20 -2.04 -35.70
CA ALA A 65 -19.75 -3.33 -35.18
C ALA A 65 -18.33 -3.23 -34.60
N TYR A 66 -17.40 -2.63 -35.33
CA TYR A 66 -16.00 -2.56 -34.91
C TYR A 66 -15.76 -1.50 -33.83
N ARG A 67 -16.15 -0.24 -34.09
CA ARG A 67 -15.97 0.85 -33.11
C ARG A 67 -16.68 0.55 -31.80
N GLY A 68 -17.88 -0.03 -31.86
CA GLY A 68 -18.65 -0.48 -30.69
C GLY A 68 -17.95 -1.60 -29.91
N SER A 69 -17.37 -2.59 -30.61
CA SER A 69 -16.62 -3.68 -29.97
C SER A 69 -15.34 -3.17 -29.29
N VAL A 70 -14.58 -2.29 -29.95
CA VAL A 70 -13.39 -1.65 -29.35
C VAL A 70 -13.77 -0.82 -28.13
N GLN A 71 -14.86 -0.04 -28.20
CA GLN A 71 -15.34 0.76 -27.07
C GLN A 71 -15.77 -0.11 -25.88
N THR A 72 -16.32 -1.29 -26.12
CA THR A 72 -16.68 -2.26 -25.07
C THR A 72 -15.43 -2.78 -24.35
N VAL A 73 -14.36 -3.06 -25.10
CA VAL A 73 -13.08 -3.45 -24.52
C VAL A 73 -12.46 -2.29 -23.73
N VAL A 74 -12.45 -1.06 -24.26
CA VAL A 74 -12.00 0.14 -23.52
C VAL A 74 -12.76 0.29 -22.19
N GLY A 75 -14.08 0.13 -22.20
CA GLY A 75 -14.90 0.18 -20.98
C GLY A 75 -14.55 -0.92 -19.95
N SER A 76 -14.12 -2.10 -20.41
CA SER A 76 -13.63 -3.17 -19.54
C SER A 76 -12.31 -2.79 -18.87
N TYR A 77 -11.40 -2.12 -19.60
CA TYR A 77 -10.19 -1.55 -19.03
C TYR A 77 -10.49 -0.45 -18.01
N ASP A 78 -11.43 0.46 -18.30
CA ASP A 78 -11.84 1.49 -17.34
C ASP A 78 -12.39 0.88 -16.04
N THR A 79 -13.14 -0.23 -16.15
CA THR A 79 -13.64 -0.99 -14.99
C THR A 79 -12.50 -1.61 -14.19
N LEU A 80 -11.53 -2.25 -14.86
CA LEU A 80 -10.34 -2.81 -14.21
C LEU A 80 -9.51 -1.72 -13.52
N ILE A 81 -9.33 -0.55 -14.14
CA ILE A 81 -8.61 0.58 -13.56
C ILE A 81 -9.27 1.05 -12.26
N LYS A 82 -10.61 1.15 -12.22
CA LYS A 82 -11.35 1.50 -11.00
C LYS A 82 -11.19 0.46 -9.89
N LEU A 83 -11.18 -0.83 -10.22
CA LEU A 83 -10.93 -1.89 -9.24
C LEU A 83 -9.50 -1.81 -8.69
N LEU A 84 -8.52 -1.52 -9.55
CA LEU A 84 -7.13 -1.31 -9.14
C LEU A 84 -6.99 -0.08 -8.22
N ASP A 85 -7.72 1.01 -8.50
CA ASP A 85 -7.80 2.18 -7.62
C ASP A 85 -8.31 1.83 -6.22
N THR A 86 -9.45 1.14 -6.12
CA THR A 86 -10.00 0.69 -4.84
C THR A 86 -9.00 -0.18 -4.08
N ASN A 87 -8.33 -1.12 -4.76
CA ASN A 87 -7.36 -2.00 -4.11
C ASN A 87 -6.13 -1.23 -3.61
N LEU A 88 -5.64 -0.24 -4.38
CA LEU A 88 -4.56 0.64 -3.95
C LEU A 88 -4.94 1.44 -2.70
N ASP A 89 -6.15 1.98 -2.64
CA ASP A 89 -6.66 2.70 -1.47
C ASP A 89 -6.74 1.78 -0.24
N MET A 90 -7.24 0.55 -0.41
CA MET A 90 -7.29 -0.45 0.66
C MET A 90 -5.89 -0.82 1.17
N LEU A 91 -4.93 -1.05 0.27
CA LEU A 91 -3.54 -1.33 0.64
C LEU A 91 -2.91 -0.16 1.41
N ASN A 92 -3.14 1.08 0.95
CA ASN A 92 -2.62 2.25 1.63
C ASN A 92 -3.24 2.45 3.03
N ASN A 93 -4.53 2.18 3.19
CA ASN A 93 -5.21 2.22 4.48
C ASN A 93 -4.67 1.15 5.44
N GLU A 94 -4.46 -0.08 4.97
CA GLU A 94 -3.90 -1.14 5.80
C GLU A 94 -2.43 -0.86 6.15
N ARG A 95 -1.64 -0.28 5.22
CA ARG A 95 -0.28 0.18 5.51
C ARG A 95 -0.27 1.18 6.67
N ARG A 96 -1.09 2.23 6.59
CA ARG A 96 -1.24 3.24 7.65
C ARG A 96 -1.69 2.63 8.97
N ARG A 97 -2.57 1.63 8.94
CA ARG A 97 -2.99 0.92 10.14
C ARG A 97 -1.81 0.25 10.85
N TYR A 98 -0.90 -0.40 10.12
CA TYR A 98 0.30 -1.00 10.71
C TYR A 98 1.34 0.04 11.14
N GLU A 99 1.53 1.13 10.39
CA GLU A 99 2.36 2.27 10.80
C GLU A 99 1.86 2.84 12.14
N ASN A 100 0.55 3.04 12.29
CA ASN A 100 -0.05 3.54 13.52
C ASN A 100 0.16 2.59 14.71
N LYS A 101 -0.01 1.27 14.51
CA LYS A 101 0.30 0.28 15.56
C LYS A 101 1.77 0.36 15.99
N ALA A 102 2.69 0.57 15.07
CA ALA A 102 4.09 0.76 15.40
C ALA A 102 4.34 2.06 16.20
N TYR A 103 3.64 3.15 15.86
CA TYR A 103 3.71 4.40 16.64
C TYR A 103 3.11 4.27 18.04
N GLU A 104 2.09 3.44 18.23
CA GLU A 104 1.57 3.12 19.57
C GLU A 104 2.63 2.43 20.42
N CYS A 105 3.43 1.52 19.83
CA CYS A 105 4.56 0.90 20.51
C CYS A 105 5.62 1.94 20.94
N ASP A 106 5.86 2.99 20.16
CA ASP A 106 6.82 4.06 20.53
C ASP A 106 6.43 4.76 21.85
N GLY A 107 5.12 4.98 22.07
CA GLY A 107 4.62 5.50 23.34
C GLY A 107 4.88 4.57 24.52
N LEU A 108 4.65 3.27 24.34
CA LEU A 108 4.89 2.23 25.35
C LEU A 108 6.38 2.07 25.67
N ILE A 109 7.24 2.06 24.65
CA ILE A 109 8.71 2.02 24.79
C ILE A 109 9.17 3.17 25.67
N GLY A 110 8.73 4.40 25.39
CA GLY A 110 9.11 5.56 26.20
C GLY A 110 8.67 5.47 27.67
N VAL A 111 7.53 4.85 27.96
CA VAL A 111 7.08 4.58 29.34
C VAL A 111 7.99 3.55 30.03
N LEU A 112 8.34 2.47 29.34
CA LEU A 112 9.18 1.40 29.87
C LEU A 112 10.62 1.88 30.14
N GLU A 113 11.21 2.62 29.21
CA GLU A 113 12.55 3.20 29.37
C GLU A 113 12.65 4.15 30.56
N ARG A 114 11.66 5.04 30.72
CA ARG A 114 11.57 5.90 31.92
C ARG A 114 11.50 5.08 33.21
N GLY A 115 10.70 4.01 33.19
CA GLY A 115 10.58 3.10 34.33
C GLY A 115 11.89 2.37 34.68
N ILE A 116 12.64 1.92 33.68
CA ILE A 116 13.95 1.27 33.88
C ILE A 116 14.97 2.29 34.41
N ASN A 117 15.00 3.51 33.85
CA ASN A 117 15.91 4.57 34.29
C ASN A 117 15.65 5.00 35.74
N TYR A 118 14.38 5.13 36.14
CA TYR A 118 14.01 5.41 37.52
C TYR A 118 14.55 4.33 38.48
N LEU A 119 14.31 3.05 38.16
CA LEU A 119 14.81 1.93 38.97
C LEU A 119 16.34 1.93 39.09
N GLY A 120 17.06 2.22 38.00
CA GLY A 120 18.52 2.33 38.01
C GLY A 120 19.01 3.43 38.94
N ARG A 121 18.41 4.63 38.87
CA ARG A 121 18.75 5.76 39.75
C ARG A 121 18.46 5.46 41.22
N SER A 122 17.32 4.84 41.53
CA SER A 122 16.99 4.46 42.90
C SER A 122 18.00 3.48 43.49
N ILE A 123 18.49 2.52 42.71
CA ILE A 123 19.54 1.58 43.15
C ILE A 123 20.86 2.32 43.37
N GLN A 124 21.25 3.20 42.44
CA GLN A 124 22.48 4.00 42.58
C GLN A 124 22.47 4.84 43.87
N ASN A 125 21.34 5.47 44.18
CA ASN A 125 21.17 6.28 45.39
C ASN A 125 21.14 5.47 46.70
N LEU A 126 20.88 4.15 46.64
CA LEU A 126 20.92 3.28 47.81
C LEU A 126 22.31 2.70 48.08
N ILE A 127 23.14 2.62 47.03
CA ILE A 127 24.51 2.08 47.10
C ILE A 127 25.52 3.19 47.42
N ASN A 128 25.20 4.44 47.08
CA ASN A 128 25.94 5.65 47.45
C ASN A 128 25.51 6.16 48.84
#